data_AF-A0AAX6MWU4-F1
#
_entry.id   AF-A0AAX6MWU4-F1
#
_cell.length_a   1.000
_cell.length_b   1.000
_cell.length_c   1.000
_cell.angle_alpha   90.00
_cell.angle_beta   90.00
_cell.angle_gamma   90.00
#
_symmetry.space_group_name_H-M   'P 1'
#
loop_
_entity.id
_entity.type
_entity.pdbx_description
1 polymer ?
#
loop_
_entity_poly.entity_id
_entity_poly.type
_entity_poly.pdbx_seq_one_letter_code
_entity_poly.pdbx_strand_id
1 'polypeptide(L)'
;MALKVDLDSKVFIYNLTIIPLNLRRKAYHAIGDNVYFSLNHPIRWVRIVGVVVAIDEYSGCRLYTVDDSTGACIECIINIPKPPDSRLQNDAEKNLVPDPYSEIDVGMVVDVKGSVRVFREQRQIKVQKLQRVMSTSQEIQFWNKIRDFRKDVLTKPWVLEKKEVRRCKKQYMVDVDSRERKRRRENGLAIRKHKRELEPEVKTTETSKHKKQESLE
;
A
#
# COMPACT_ATOMS: atom_id res chain seq x y z
N MET A 1 7.23 -5.73 25.56
CA MET A 1 5.89 -6.09 25.06
C MET A 1 5.90 -5.96 23.54
N ALA A 2 5.48 -7.01 22.88
CA ALA A 2 5.99 -7.46 21.59
C ALA A 2 5.72 -6.51 20.42
N LEU A 3 6.69 -6.49 19.49
CA LEU A 3 6.40 -6.42 18.06
C LEU A 3 5.15 -7.26 17.81
N LYS A 4 4.05 -6.66 17.37
CA LYS A 4 3.06 -7.46 16.63
C LYS A 4 3.71 -7.73 15.27
N VAL A 5 4.62 -8.70 15.27
CA VAL A 5 5.01 -9.41 14.05
C VAL A 5 3.79 -10.24 13.73
N ASP A 6 2.84 -9.62 13.06
CA ASP A 6 1.82 -10.37 12.37
C ASP A 6 2.55 -11.10 11.23
N LEU A 7 2.88 -12.36 11.46
CA LEU A 7 3.64 -13.20 10.52
C LEU A 7 2.91 -13.39 9.19
N ASP A 8 1.63 -13.01 9.10
CA ASP A 8 0.83 -13.02 7.88
C ASP A 8 0.91 -11.67 7.12
N SER A 9 1.44 -10.63 7.74
CA SER A 9 1.61 -9.29 7.15
C SER A 9 3.06 -8.84 7.28
N LYS A 10 3.88 -9.09 6.25
CA LYS A 10 5.27 -8.58 6.08
C LYS A 10 5.32 -7.03 6.07
N VAL A 11 5.03 -6.40 7.21
CA VAL A 11 4.74 -4.97 7.36
C VAL A 11 5.25 -4.54 8.74
N PHE A 12 6.49 -4.06 8.80
CA PHE A 12 7.00 -3.41 9.99
C PHE A 12 6.46 -1.97 10.05
N ILE A 13 5.65 -1.67 11.06
CA ILE A 13 5.23 -0.30 11.39
C ILE A 13 6.20 0.21 12.45
N TYR A 14 6.97 1.23 12.10
CA TYR A 14 7.92 1.86 13.02
C TYR A 14 7.27 3.08 13.65
N ASN A 15 7.25 3.16 14.99
CA ASN A 15 6.96 4.43 15.66
C ASN A 15 8.21 5.31 15.48
N LEU A 16 8.08 6.38 14.73
CA LEU A 16 9.20 7.26 14.42
C LEU A 16 8.90 8.67 14.91
N THR A 17 9.99 9.38 15.19
CA THR A 17 9.97 10.83 15.20
C THR A 17 10.26 11.33 13.77
N ILE A 18 9.84 12.54 13.41
CA ILE A 18 10.02 13.13 12.08
C ILE A 18 11.51 13.36 11.79
N ILE A 19 12.31 13.78 12.78
CA ILE A 19 13.74 14.10 12.56
C ILE A 19 14.68 12.90 12.31
N PRO A 20 14.60 11.72 12.98
CA PRO A 20 15.49 10.61 12.64
C PRO A 20 15.11 9.89 11.34
N LEU A 21 14.34 10.54 10.46
CA LEU A 21 14.28 10.20 9.06
C LEU A 21 15.63 10.49 8.35
N ASN A 22 16.77 10.15 8.94
CA ASN A 22 18.03 9.96 8.20
C ASN A 22 18.00 8.63 7.42
N LEU A 23 16.84 8.34 6.82
CA LEU A 23 16.62 7.21 5.97
C LEU A 23 17.43 7.43 4.70
N ARG A 24 18.58 6.77 4.62
CA ARG A 24 19.32 6.69 3.37
C ARG A 24 18.59 5.73 2.45
N ARG A 25 18.15 6.23 1.29
CA ARG A 25 17.71 5.36 0.20
C ARG A 25 18.95 4.61 -0.29
N LYS A 26 19.05 3.31 -0.01
CA LYS A 26 20.12 2.50 -0.61
C LYS A 26 19.78 2.30 -2.08
N ALA A 27 20.71 2.68 -2.97
CA ALA A 27 20.58 2.67 -4.43
C ALA A 27 20.35 1.28 -5.07
N TYR A 28 20.20 0.23 -4.27
CA TYR A 28 20.09 -1.16 -4.72
C TYR A 28 18.65 -1.73 -4.75
N HIS A 29 17.64 -0.95 -4.34
CA HIS A 29 16.24 -1.39 -4.48
C HIS A 29 15.66 -0.86 -5.79
N ALA A 30 15.20 -1.80 -6.62
CA ALA A 30 14.56 -1.56 -7.89
C ALA A 30 13.49 -0.46 -7.80
N ILE A 31 13.38 0.29 -8.89
CA ILE A 31 12.35 1.30 -9.16
C ILE A 31 10.97 0.73 -8.73
N GLY A 32 10.41 1.21 -7.63
CA GLY A 32 9.04 0.88 -7.20
C GLY A 32 8.82 0.71 -5.69
N ASP A 33 9.82 0.24 -4.95
CA ASP A 33 9.64 -0.07 -3.52
C ASP A 33 9.99 1.15 -2.63
N ASN A 34 8.96 1.79 -2.05
CA ASN A 34 9.10 2.87 -1.07
C ASN A 34 9.60 2.33 0.28
N VAL A 35 10.81 1.77 0.30
CA VAL A 35 11.49 1.23 1.48
C VAL A 35 12.69 2.10 1.83
N TYR A 36 12.81 2.37 3.12
CA TYR A 36 13.74 3.28 3.73
C TYR A 36 14.53 2.57 4.82
N PHE A 37 15.64 3.12 5.31
CA PHE A 37 16.47 2.43 6.31
C PHE A 37 16.89 3.31 7.50
N SER A 38 16.49 2.94 8.72
CA SER A 38 17.11 3.46 9.94
C SER A 38 18.19 2.49 10.36
N LEU A 39 19.46 2.93 10.30
CA LEU A 39 20.61 2.04 10.39
C LEU A 39 20.53 0.95 9.30
N ASN A 40 20.17 -0.29 9.64
CA ASN A 40 19.92 -1.38 8.69
C ASN A 40 18.50 -1.98 8.81
N HIS A 41 17.59 -1.32 9.55
CA HIS A 41 16.17 -1.71 9.65
C HIS A 41 15.39 -1.23 8.43
N PRO A 42 14.72 -2.11 7.67
CA PRO A 42 13.89 -1.72 6.54
C PRO A 42 12.54 -1.13 6.99
N ILE A 43 12.32 0.15 6.70
CA ILE A 43 11.14 0.93 7.06
C ILE A 43 10.27 1.17 5.82
N ARG A 44 9.04 0.69 5.86
CA ARG A 44 8.02 0.95 4.83
C ARG A 44 6.82 1.71 5.38
N TRP A 45 6.46 1.40 6.62
CA TRP A 45 5.32 1.98 7.31
C TRP A 45 5.79 2.71 8.57
N VAL A 46 5.16 3.84 8.81
CA VAL A 46 5.46 4.71 9.93
C VAL A 46 4.20 4.99 10.72
N ARG A 47 4.40 5.24 12.01
CA ARG A 47 3.40 5.79 12.91
C ARG A 47 3.98 6.99 13.62
N ILE A 48 3.30 8.13 13.53
CA ILE A 48 3.69 9.38 14.19
C ILE A 48 2.52 9.89 15.04
N VAL A 49 2.82 10.68 16.06
CA VAL A 49 1.83 11.48 16.80
C VAL A 49 2.34 12.91 16.87
N GLY A 50 1.48 13.86 16.53
CA GLY A 50 1.84 15.27 16.53
C GLY A 50 0.63 16.18 16.34
N VAL A 51 0.86 17.48 16.47
CA VAL A 51 -0.14 18.53 16.27
C VAL A 51 -0.30 18.78 14.77
N VAL A 52 -1.55 18.90 14.30
CA VAL A 52 -1.84 19.41 12.96
C VAL A 52 -1.56 20.91 12.94
N VAL A 53 -0.59 21.35 12.16
CA VAL A 53 -0.19 22.76 12.06
C VAL A 53 -0.71 23.45 10.80
N ALA A 54 -1.06 22.69 9.77
CA ALA A 54 -1.73 23.20 8.57
C ALA A 54 -2.58 22.12 7.91
N ILE A 55 -3.61 22.55 7.19
CA ILE A 55 -4.46 21.71 6.36
C ILE A 55 -4.56 22.37 4.98
N ASP A 56 -4.21 21.62 3.95
CA ASP A 56 -4.36 22.04 2.55
C ASP A 56 -5.28 21.06 1.82
N GLU A 57 -6.19 21.59 1.00
CA GLU A 57 -7.03 20.79 0.11
C GLU A 57 -6.67 21.05 -1.36
N TYR A 58 -6.40 19.96 -2.07
CA TYR A 58 -6.16 19.96 -3.50
C TYR A 58 -7.17 19.05 -4.19
N SER A 59 -7.34 19.21 -5.50
CA SER A 59 -8.29 18.41 -6.25
C SER A 59 -7.95 16.90 -6.14
N GLY A 60 -8.71 16.16 -5.34
CA GLY A 60 -8.54 14.72 -5.14
C GLY A 60 -7.63 14.31 -3.97
N CYS A 61 -7.15 15.24 -3.14
CA CYS A 61 -6.49 14.91 -1.89
C CYS A 61 -6.58 16.01 -0.84
N ARG A 62 -6.55 15.60 0.43
CA ARG A 62 -6.38 16.48 1.60
C ARG A 62 -5.04 16.18 2.25
N LEU A 63 -4.35 17.24 2.65
CA LEU A 63 -3.00 17.20 3.20
C LEU A 63 -3.01 17.82 4.59
N TYR A 64 -2.48 17.07 5.55
CA TYR A 64 -2.30 17.54 6.93
C TYR A 64 -0.81 17.69 7.18
N THR A 65 -0.36 18.89 7.54
CA THR A 65 1.01 19.09 8.01
C THR A 65 1.05 18.83 9.51
N VAL A 66 1.87 17.86 9.93
CA VAL A 66 1.94 17.40 11.33
C VAL A 66 3.31 17.72 11.91
N ASP A 67 3.33 18.32 13.10
CA ASP A 67 4.53 18.57 13.91
C ASP A 67 4.55 17.66 15.14
N ASP A 68 5.60 16.83 15.27
CA ASP A 68 5.80 15.96 16.42
C ASP A 68 6.76 16.55 17.48
N SER A 69 7.05 17.85 17.39
CA SER A 69 8.08 18.55 18.17
C SER A 69 9.49 17.99 17.95
N THR A 70 9.64 17.30 16.82
CA THR A 70 10.86 16.89 16.14
C THR A 70 11.92 17.96 16.05
N GLY A 71 11.45 19.14 15.64
CA GLY A 71 12.17 20.15 14.89
C GLY A 71 11.93 20.10 13.37
N ALA A 72 10.98 19.28 12.88
CA ALA A 72 10.54 19.26 11.49
C ALA A 72 9.08 18.82 11.39
N CYS A 73 8.34 19.38 10.44
CA CYS A 73 6.97 18.96 10.10
C CYS A 73 6.97 17.95 8.95
N ILE A 74 5.90 17.17 8.82
CA ILE A 74 5.71 16.24 7.70
C ILE A 74 4.30 16.30 7.14
N GLU A 75 4.20 16.25 5.82
CA GLU A 75 2.93 16.23 5.11
C GLU A 75 2.31 14.82 5.13
N CYS A 76 1.07 14.72 5.58
CA CYS A 76 0.27 13.50 5.66
C CYS A 76 -0.87 13.58 4.65
N ILE A 77 -0.81 12.75 3.60
CA ILE A 77 -1.70 12.84 2.44
C ILE A 77 -2.81 11.79 2.52
N ILE A 78 -4.04 12.25 2.34
CA ILE A 78 -5.26 11.46 2.20
C ILE A 78 -5.78 11.64 0.78
N ASN A 79 -5.87 10.55 0.02
CA ASN A 79 -6.48 10.59 -1.31
C ASN A 79 -8.00 10.55 -1.15
N ILE A 80 -8.66 11.58 -1.65
CA ILE A 80 -10.13 11.66 -1.67
C ILE A 80 -10.55 11.36 -3.11
N PRO A 81 -11.27 10.26 -3.37
CA PRO A 81 -11.75 9.96 -4.71
C PRO A 81 -12.58 11.12 -5.24
N LYS A 82 -12.22 11.64 -6.42
CA LYS A 82 -13.08 12.59 -7.12
C LYS A 82 -14.36 11.85 -7.57
N PRO A 83 -15.54 12.47 -7.47
CA PRO A 83 -16.71 11.93 -8.16
C PRO A 83 -16.41 11.86 -9.67
N PRO A 84 -16.97 10.87 -10.39
CA PRO A 84 -16.87 10.82 -11.84
C PRO A 84 -17.42 12.11 -12.48
N ASP A 85 -16.82 12.53 -13.60
CA ASP A 85 -17.01 13.84 -14.24
C ASP A 85 -18.46 14.34 -14.27
N SER A 86 -18.66 15.55 -13.74
CA SER A 86 -19.95 16.25 -13.57
C SER A 86 -20.60 16.74 -14.88
N ARG A 87 -20.19 16.24 -16.06
CA ARG A 87 -20.78 16.66 -17.35
C ARG A 87 -22.07 15.90 -17.72
N LEU A 88 -22.54 14.97 -16.88
CA LEU A 88 -23.66 14.08 -17.19
C LEU A 88 -24.74 13.94 -16.10
N GLN A 89 -24.78 14.77 -15.06
CA GLN A 89 -25.78 14.58 -13.99
C GLN A 89 -26.51 15.88 -13.63
N ASN A 90 -27.76 15.96 -14.06
CA ASN A 90 -28.79 16.85 -13.52
C ASN A 90 -29.21 16.33 -12.14
N ASP A 91 -29.23 17.23 -11.15
CA ASP A 91 -30.00 17.20 -9.90
C ASP A 91 -30.38 15.83 -9.32
N ALA A 92 -29.42 15.18 -8.66
CA ALA A 92 -29.67 14.28 -7.54
C ALA A 92 -28.36 14.09 -6.74
N GLU A 93 -28.35 14.61 -5.52
CA GLU A 93 -27.49 14.27 -4.38
C GLU A 93 -26.12 13.67 -4.73
N LYS A 94 -25.10 14.56 -4.76
CA LYS A 94 -23.70 14.17 -4.95
C LYS A 94 -23.33 13.07 -3.94
N ASN A 95 -23.22 11.83 -4.40
CA ASN A 95 -22.49 10.76 -3.71
C ASN A 95 -20.99 11.09 -3.70
N LEU A 96 -20.62 12.18 -3.02
CA LEU A 96 -19.25 12.46 -2.62
C LEU A 96 -18.95 11.43 -1.53
N VAL A 97 -17.92 10.61 -1.71
CA VAL A 97 -17.36 9.89 -0.57
C VAL A 97 -16.83 10.98 0.37
N PRO A 98 -17.46 11.22 1.54
CA PRO A 98 -17.04 12.29 2.42
C PRO A 98 -15.63 11.99 2.89
N ASP A 99 -14.81 13.03 3.06
CA ASP A 99 -13.53 12.87 3.72
C ASP A 99 -13.76 12.23 5.11
N PRO A 100 -13.26 11.00 5.35
CA PRO A 100 -13.50 10.29 6.60
C PRO A 100 -12.86 10.98 7.81
N TYR A 101 -12.05 12.02 7.58
CA TYR A 101 -11.32 12.75 8.62
C TYR A 101 -11.66 14.25 8.63
N SER A 102 -12.84 14.60 8.12
CA SER A 102 -13.31 15.99 8.06
C SER A 102 -13.43 16.68 9.42
N GLU A 103 -13.57 15.93 10.51
CA GLU A 103 -13.59 16.43 11.89
C GLU A 103 -12.22 16.86 12.45
N ILE A 104 -11.13 16.53 11.76
CA ILE A 104 -9.76 16.87 12.20
C ILE A 104 -9.43 18.27 11.72
N ASP A 105 -9.04 19.14 12.65
CA ASP A 105 -8.68 20.53 12.39
C ASP A 105 -7.28 20.90 12.90
N VAL A 106 -6.79 22.07 12.50
CA VAL A 106 -5.54 22.67 12.99
C VAL A 106 -5.58 22.81 14.51
N GLY A 107 -4.46 22.51 15.16
CA GLY A 107 -4.32 22.50 16.61
C GLY A 107 -4.71 21.17 17.27
N MET A 108 -5.34 20.24 16.54
CA MET A 108 -5.62 18.91 17.07
C MET A 108 -4.38 18.02 17.05
N VAL A 109 -4.24 17.16 18.06
CA VAL A 109 -3.21 16.12 18.10
C VAL A 109 -3.73 14.86 17.41
N VAL A 110 -2.93 14.29 16.51
CA VAL A 110 -3.32 13.14 15.69
C VAL A 110 -2.31 11.99 15.74
N ASP A 111 -2.79 10.76 15.72
CA ASP A 111 -2.03 9.52 15.47
C ASP A 111 -2.18 9.13 14.00
N VAL A 112 -1.08 9.21 13.26
CA VAL A 112 -1.04 8.96 11.82
C VAL A 112 -0.25 7.69 11.55
N LYS A 113 -0.86 6.76 10.81
CA LYS A 113 -0.21 5.55 10.27
C LYS A 113 -0.23 5.61 8.76
N GLY A 114 0.91 5.33 8.13
CA GLY A 114 0.98 5.37 6.68
C GLY A 114 2.30 4.89 6.09
N SER A 115 2.37 4.85 4.76
CA SER A 115 3.61 4.56 4.04
C SER A 115 4.38 5.84 3.78
N VAL A 116 5.70 5.80 3.93
CA VAL A 116 6.57 6.91 3.55
C VAL A 116 6.68 6.98 2.03
N ARG A 117 6.63 8.18 1.47
CA ARG A 117 6.85 8.47 0.05
C ARG A 117 7.75 9.70 -0.09
N VAL A 118 8.38 9.83 -1.24
CA VAL A 118 9.04 11.09 -1.64
C VAL A 118 8.30 11.67 -2.82
N PHE A 119 7.98 12.95 -2.75
CA PHE A 119 7.42 13.73 -3.84
C PHE A 119 8.15 15.07 -3.89
N ARG A 120 8.67 15.45 -5.07
CA ARG A 120 9.48 16.67 -5.24
C ARG A 120 10.57 16.82 -4.18
N GLU A 121 11.29 15.72 -3.94
CA GLU A 121 12.39 15.63 -2.95
C GLU A 121 11.98 15.78 -1.47
N GLN A 122 10.71 16.05 -1.20
CA GLN A 122 10.14 16.13 0.15
C GLN A 122 9.51 14.81 0.57
N ARG A 123 9.63 14.47 1.85
CA ARG A 123 9.05 13.24 2.41
C ARG A 123 7.64 13.48 2.87
N GLN A 124 6.77 12.54 2.52
CA GLN A 124 5.35 12.59 2.83
C GLN A 124 4.89 11.24 3.38
N ILE A 125 3.84 11.24 4.18
CA ILE A 125 3.17 10.03 4.66
C ILE A 125 1.89 9.87 3.87
N LYS A 126 1.79 8.82 3.04
CA LYS A 126 0.49 8.41 2.51
C LYS A 126 -0.28 7.71 3.62
N VAL A 127 -1.32 8.38 4.11
CA VAL A 127 -2.13 7.95 5.25
C VAL A 127 -2.89 6.67 4.92
N GLN A 128 -2.82 5.71 5.83
CA GLN A 128 -3.70 4.54 5.89
C GLN A 128 -4.71 4.63 7.03
N LYS A 129 -4.32 5.30 8.12
CA LYS A 129 -5.17 5.55 9.26
C LYS A 129 -4.76 6.85 9.93
N LEU A 130 -5.73 7.71 10.21
CA LEU A 130 -5.57 8.94 10.96
C LEU A 130 -6.61 8.95 12.07
N GLN A 131 -6.20 9.31 13.29
CA GLN A 131 -7.10 9.34 14.44
C GLN A 131 -6.75 10.51 15.34
N ARG A 132 -7.74 11.21 15.87
CA ARG A 132 -7.52 12.20 16.91
C ARG A 132 -7.03 11.54 18.20
N VAL A 133 -6.04 12.15 18.83
CA VAL A 133 -5.57 11.82 20.18
C VAL A 133 -6.29 12.76 21.15
N MET A 134 -6.99 12.19 22.13
CA MET A 134 -7.97 12.94 22.93
C MET A 134 -7.40 13.46 24.26
N SER A 135 -6.21 13.04 24.65
CA SER A 135 -5.60 13.50 25.90
C SER A 135 -4.07 13.49 25.88
N THR A 136 -3.48 14.41 26.63
CA THR A 136 -2.02 14.49 26.85
C THR A 136 -1.46 13.21 27.44
N SER A 137 -2.23 12.48 28.26
CA SER A 137 -1.81 11.17 28.77
C SER A 137 -1.61 10.15 27.64
N GLN A 138 -2.44 10.15 26.60
CA GLN A 138 -2.26 9.28 25.42
C GLN A 138 -1.02 9.68 24.62
N GLU A 139 -0.75 10.98 24.49
CA GLU A 139 0.46 11.50 23.84
C GLU A 139 1.72 11.03 24.57
N ILE A 140 1.77 11.20 25.89
CA ILE A 140 2.89 10.77 26.73
C ILE A 140 3.11 9.25 26.62
N GLN A 141 2.04 8.46 26.64
CA GLN A 141 2.13 7.02 26.43
C GLN A 141 2.73 6.67 25.07
N PHE A 142 2.41 7.44 24.03
CA PHE A 142 2.97 7.24 22.71
C PHE A 142 4.46 7.62 22.65
N TRP A 143 4.85 8.76 23.25
CA TRP A 143 6.25 9.16 23.35
C TRP A 143 7.11 8.15 24.11
N ASN A 144 6.59 7.60 25.21
CA ASN A 144 7.27 6.51 25.93
C ASN A 144 7.48 5.29 25.02
N LYS A 145 6.46 4.89 24.24
CA LYS A 145 6.57 3.78 23.27
C LYS A 145 7.60 4.08 22.17
N ILE A 146 7.65 5.30 21.63
CA ILE A 146 8.67 5.68 20.64
C ILE A 146 10.07 5.63 21.27
N ARG A 147 10.23 6.23 22.46
CA ARG A 147 11.52 6.28 23.16
C ARG A 147 12.07 4.88 23.38
N ASP A 148 11.24 4.00 23.94
CA ASP A 148 11.64 2.63 24.25
C ASP A 148 11.93 1.86 22.95
N PHE A 149 11.08 1.98 21.94
CA PHE A 149 11.31 1.35 20.64
C PHE A 149 12.59 1.84 19.95
N ARG A 150 12.87 3.14 20.01
CA ARG A 150 14.08 3.71 19.44
C ARG A 150 15.32 3.15 20.15
N LYS A 151 15.31 3.15 21.48
CA LYS A 151 16.41 2.66 22.33
C LYS A 151 16.63 1.16 22.19
N ASP A 152 15.56 0.39 22.11
CA ASP A 152 15.63 -1.07 22.21
C ASP A 152 15.74 -1.76 20.86
N VAL A 153 15.25 -1.12 19.78
CA VAL A 153 15.18 -1.68 18.42
C VAL A 153 16.01 -0.86 17.44
N LEU A 154 15.67 0.43 17.20
CA LEU A 154 16.23 1.18 16.06
C LEU A 154 17.71 1.55 16.20
N THR A 155 18.22 1.69 17.42
CA THR A 155 19.64 1.98 17.69
C THR A 155 20.52 0.73 17.60
N LYS A 156 19.94 -0.48 17.62
CA LYS A 156 20.67 -1.74 17.54
C LYS A 156 20.64 -2.26 16.10
N PRO A 157 21.72 -2.84 15.57
CA PRO A 157 21.69 -3.46 14.25
C PRO A 157 20.66 -4.59 14.17
N TRP A 158 19.88 -4.59 13.08
CA TRP A 158 19.03 -5.72 12.74
C TRP A 158 19.91 -6.88 12.26
N VAL A 159 19.96 -7.95 13.04
CA VAL A 159 20.74 -9.15 12.72
C VAL A 159 19.78 -10.32 12.61
N LEU A 160 19.92 -11.11 11.54
CA LEU A 160 19.21 -12.37 11.32
C LEU A 160 20.18 -13.52 11.42
N GLU A 161 19.76 -14.63 12.03
CA GLU A 161 20.60 -15.82 12.07
C GLU A 161 20.78 -16.42 10.67
N LYS A 162 21.93 -17.06 10.42
CA LYS A 162 22.21 -17.73 9.13
C LYS A 162 21.12 -18.75 8.77
N LYS A 163 20.53 -19.42 9.77
CA LYS A 163 19.43 -20.37 9.60
C LYS A 163 18.17 -19.67 9.07
N GLU A 164 17.82 -18.53 9.63
CA GLU A 164 16.68 -17.72 9.18
C GLU A 164 16.89 -17.17 7.78
N VAL A 165 18.10 -16.69 7.47
CA VAL A 165 18.45 -16.21 6.13
C VAL A 165 18.28 -17.33 5.09
N ARG A 166 18.77 -18.54 5.39
CA ARG A 166 18.58 -19.71 4.51
C ARG A 166 17.10 -20.06 4.34
N ARG A 167 16.32 -20.06 5.42
CA ARG A 167 14.87 -20.30 5.39
C ARG A 167 14.14 -19.29 4.50
N CYS A 168 14.41 -18.00 4.70
CA CYS A 168 13.80 -16.92 3.93
C CYS A 168 14.18 -17.00 2.44
N LYS A 169 15.45 -17.29 2.11
CA LYS A 169 15.89 -17.49 0.71
C LYS A 169 15.17 -18.67 0.06
N LYS A 170 15.06 -19.80 0.76
CA LYS A 170 14.33 -20.97 0.26
C LYS A 170 12.85 -20.65 0.00
N GLN A 171 12.19 -19.98 0.95
CA GLN A 171 10.79 -19.58 0.79
C GLN A 171 10.61 -18.63 -0.40
N TYR A 172 11.48 -17.63 -0.55
CA TYR A 172 11.42 -16.70 -1.68
C TYR A 172 11.55 -17.43 -3.02
N MET A 173 12.49 -18.37 -3.15
CA MET A 173 12.65 -19.16 -4.37
C MET A 173 11.39 -19.99 -4.69
N VAL A 174 10.77 -20.60 -3.69
CA VAL A 174 9.50 -21.34 -3.85
C VAL A 174 8.37 -20.40 -4.30
N ASP A 175 8.26 -19.23 -3.70
CA ASP A 175 7.23 -18.24 -4.07
C ASP A 175 7.43 -17.75 -5.52
N VAL A 176 8.68 -17.50 -5.94
CA VAL A 176 9.02 -17.07 -7.31
C VAL A 176 8.69 -18.16 -8.33
N ASP A 177 9.10 -19.39 -8.09
CA ASP A 177 8.79 -20.53 -8.98
C ASP A 177 7.26 -20.76 -9.06
N SER A 178 6.55 -20.67 -7.94
CA SER A 178 5.08 -20.77 -7.90
C SER A 178 4.40 -19.68 -8.72
N ARG A 179 4.87 -18.42 -8.62
CA ARG A 179 4.37 -17.29 -9.41
C ARG A 179 4.65 -17.46 -10.89
N GLU A 180 5.84 -17.91 -11.25
CA GLU A 180 6.22 -18.14 -12.64
C GLU A 180 5.40 -19.28 -13.27
N ARG A 181 5.17 -20.38 -12.53
CA ARG A 181 4.28 -21.47 -12.97
C ARG A 181 2.85 -20.98 -13.20
N LYS A 182 2.32 -20.15 -12.30
CA LYS A 182 1.01 -19.53 -12.46
C LYS A 182 0.95 -18.65 -13.72
N ARG A 183 1.95 -17.78 -13.93
CA ARG A 183 2.07 -16.93 -15.12
C ARG A 183 2.12 -17.74 -16.42
N ARG A 184 2.89 -18.84 -16.45
CA ARG A 184 2.95 -19.75 -17.61
C ARG A 184 1.60 -20.40 -17.93
N ARG A 185 0.85 -20.82 -16.89
CA ARG A 185 -0.51 -21.37 -17.06
C ARG A 185 -1.47 -20.33 -17.61
N GLU A 186 -1.47 -19.12 -17.05
CA GLU A 186 -2.32 -18.01 -17.50
C GLU A 186 -1.99 -17.61 -18.94
N ASN A 187 -0.72 -17.48 -19.30
CA ASN A 187 -0.29 -17.19 -20.67
C ASN A 187 -0.67 -18.31 -21.64
N GLY A 188 -0.49 -19.57 -21.27
CA GLY A 188 -0.88 -20.72 -22.10
C GLY A 188 -2.39 -20.79 -22.33
N LEU A 189 -3.19 -20.45 -21.32
CA LEU A 189 -4.65 -20.33 -21.44
C LEU A 189 -5.04 -19.16 -22.36
N ALA A 190 -4.40 -18.00 -22.22
CA ALA A 190 -4.65 -16.84 -23.07
C ALA A 190 -4.32 -17.12 -24.55
N ILE A 191 -3.19 -17.80 -24.83
CA ILE A 191 -2.80 -18.21 -26.20
C ILE A 191 -3.83 -19.19 -26.78
N ARG A 192 -4.27 -20.19 -26.01
CA ARG A 192 -5.28 -21.15 -26.46
C ARG A 192 -6.62 -20.49 -26.75
N LYS A 193 -7.03 -19.51 -25.93
CA LYS A 193 -8.25 -18.72 -26.15
C LYS A 193 -8.16 -17.91 -27.44
N HIS A 194 -7.05 -17.19 -27.62
CA HIS A 194 -6.83 -16.39 -28.83
C HIS A 194 -6.81 -17.24 -30.10
N LYS A 195 -6.20 -18.44 -30.06
CA LYS A 195 -6.21 -19.36 -31.20
C LYS A 195 -7.63 -19.82 -31.58
N ARG A 196 -8.49 -20.11 -30.58
CA ARG A 196 -9.90 -20.48 -30.83
C ARG A 196 -10.73 -19.34 -31.40
N GLU A 197 -10.43 -18.10 -31.05
CA GLU A 197 -11.12 -16.92 -31.57
C GLU A 197 -10.70 -16.58 -33.02
N LEU A 198 -9.50 -17.00 -33.44
CA LEU A 198 -8.96 -16.78 -34.78
C LEU A 198 -9.26 -17.90 -35.79
N GLU A 199 -9.73 -19.08 -35.35
CA GLU A 199 -10.12 -20.17 -36.24
C GLU A 199 -11.55 -19.96 -36.77
N PRO A 200 -11.77 -19.66 -38.07
CA PRO A 200 -13.11 -19.53 -38.63
C PRO A 200 -13.83 -20.88 -38.65
N GLU A 201 -15.12 -20.86 -38.32
CA GLU A 201 -16.02 -22.03 -38.28
C GLU A 201 -16.15 -22.64 -39.69
N VAL A 202 -15.32 -23.63 -40.03
CA VAL A 202 -15.46 -24.42 -41.26
C VAL A 202 -16.65 -25.36 -41.07
N LYS A 203 -17.83 -24.94 -41.53
CA LYS A 203 -19.03 -25.78 -41.59
C LYS A 203 -18.82 -26.93 -42.59
N THR A 204 -18.70 -28.14 -42.07
CA THR A 204 -18.81 -29.39 -42.81
C THR A 204 -20.26 -29.66 -43.20
N THR A 205 -20.70 -29.10 -44.34
CA THR A 205 -21.93 -29.54 -45.03
C THR A 205 -21.62 -30.73 -45.93
N GLU A 206 -21.59 -31.95 -45.39
CA GLU A 206 -21.54 -33.17 -46.21
C GLU A 206 -21.95 -34.42 -45.40
N THR A 207 -23.21 -34.51 -44.95
CA THR A 207 -23.81 -35.78 -44.48
C THR A 207 -25.35 -35.73 -44.44
N SER A 208 -25.97 -35.14 -45.46
CA SER A 208 -27.45 -35.08 -45.54
C SER A 208 -27.99 -35.11 -46.97
N LYS A 209 -27.57 -36.08 -47.79
CA LYS A 209 -28.18 -36.33 -49.11
C LYS A 209 -28.46 -37.81 -49.45
N HIS A 210 -28.36 -38.74 -48.50
CA HIS A 210 -28.78 -40.13 -48.69
C HIS A 210 -29.77 -40.56 -47.60
N LYS A 211 -30.99 -40.00 -47.67
CA LYS A 211 -32.17 -40.58 -46.97
C LYS A 211 -33.50 -40.06 -47.54
N LYS A 212 -33.54 -39.79 -48.85
CA LYS A 212 -34.74 -39.32 -49.54
C LYS A 212 -34.90 -40.01 -50.90
N GLN A 213 -34.82 -41.35 -50.89
CA GLN A 213 -35.22 -42.17 -52.02
C GLN A 213 -35.50 -43.60 -51.53
N GLU A 214 -36.39 -43.74 -50.54
CA GLU A 214 -36.95 -45.04 -50.14
C GLU A 214 -38.30 -44.79 -49.46
N SER A 215 -39.23 -44.20 -50.22
CA SER A 215 -40.64 -44.10 -49.87
C SER A 215 -41.42 -43.70 -51.12
N LEU A 216 -41.42 -44.59 -52.12
CA LEU A 216 -42.34 -44.61 -53.27
C LEU A 216 -42.07 -45.92 -54.03
N GLU A 217 -42.53 -47.02 -53.45
CA GLU A 217 -43.11 -48.20 -54.13
C GLU A 217 -43.89 -49.02 -53.10
#